data_AF-A0A1I8EJN0-F1
#
_entry.id   AF-A0A1I8EJN0-F1
#
_cell.length_a   1.000
_cell.length_b   1.000
_cell.length_c   1.000
_cell.angle_alpha   90.00
_cell.angle_beta   90.00
_cell.angle_gamma   90.00
#
_symmetry.space_group_name_H-M   'P 1'
#
loop_
_entity.id
_entity.type
_entity.pdbx_description
1 polymer ?
#
loop_
_entity_poly.entity_id
_entity_poly.type
_entity_poly.pdbx_seq_one_letter_code
_entity_poly.pdbx_strand_id
1 'polypeptide(L)'
;PLALRPIKSGEEVWQDFNTHFYKGECQEHYHKLMDFVDKFLDEYKGFSKFALVWLSKIAHDSANGLYRTDKHFSKFFRKNVDNLNNSFLFIMSDHGLRFGGLRRTDTGYNEDNNPLLMIAVPQYLRSNQQLILNLKRNSRRHTSQYDIYATLYDIARYAKEESFQKWDEHDFSEELGKVRGGIRARSLLRPIQYDSSPSV
;
A
#
# COMPACT_ATOMS: atom_id res chain seq x y z
N PRO A 1 -21.23 -0.55 18.21
CA PRO A 1 -22.12 0.52 17.70
C PRO A 1 -22.58 0.21 16.27
N LEU A 2 -23.84 -0.21 16.09
CA LEU A 2 -24.47 -0.20 14.78
C LEU A 2 -24.74 1.25 14.41
N ALA A 3 -23.97 1.80 13.48
CA ALA A 3 -24.36 3.03 12.82
C ALA A 3 -25.55 2.70 11.89
N LEU A 4 -26.72 3.24 12.21
CA LEU A 4 -27.86 3.24 11.30
C LEU A 4 -27.43 3.91 10.00
N ARG A 5 -27.70 3.28 8.85
CA ARG A 5 -27.53 3.94 7.55
C ARG A 5 -28.44 5.18 7.54
N PRO A 6 -27.92 6.39 7.30
CA PRO A 6 -28.78 7.56 7.15
C PRO A 6 -29.73 7.33 5.97
N ILE A 7 -31.00 7.67 6.15
CA ILE A 7 -31.95 7.72 5.04
C ILE A 7 -31.60 8.99 4.26
N LYS A 8 -30.94 8.81 3.11
CA LYS A 8 -30.58 9.92 2.21
C LYS A 8 -31.82 10.40 1.44
N SER A 9 -31.94 11.71 1.23
CA SER A 9 -32.96 12.29 0.35
C SER A 9 -32.69 11.93 -1.13
N GLY A 10 -33.69 12.09 -2.00
CA GLY A 10 -33.52 11.83 -3.43
C GLY A 10 -32.43 12.69 -4.09
N GLU A 11 -32.28 13.94 -3.62
CA GLU A 11 -31.23 14.86 -4.10
C GLU A 11 -29.84 14.43 -3.63
N GLU A 12 -29.71 14.02 -2.37
CA GLU A 12 -28.45 13.48 -1.82
C GLU A 12 -28.03 12.19 -2.52
N VAL A 13 -28.97 11.31 -2.86
CA VAL A 13 -28.70 10.09 -3.64
C VAL A 13 -28.23 10.45 -5.05
N TRP A 14 -28.83 11.45 -5.68
CA TRP A 14 -28.46 11.86 -7.04
C TRP A 14 -27.09 12.53 -7.10
N GLN A 15 -26.75 13.35 -6.10
CA GLN A 15 -25.42 13.92 -5.95
C GLN A 15 -24.36 12.82 -5.74
N ASP A 16 -24.61 11.88 -4.82
CA ASP A 16 -23.72 10.74 -4.56
C ASP A 16 -23.48 9.90 -5.84
N PHE A 17 -24.54 9.66 -6.61
CA PHE A 17 -24.47 8.96 -7.89
C PHE A 17 -23.54 9.71 -8.87
N ASN A 18 -23.74 11.00 -9.09
CA ASN A 18 -22.90 11.76 -10.02
C ASN A 18 -21.46 11.95 -9.57
N THR A 19 -21.22 11.99 -8.26
CA THR A 19 -19.87 12.18 -7.71
C THR A 19 -19.03 10.91 -7.84
N HIS A 20 -19.65 9.74 -7.69
CA HIS A 20 -18.92 8.48 -7.53
C HIS A 20 -19.05 7.51 -8.71
N PHE A 21 -20.15 7.59 -9.47
CA PHE A 21 -20.44 6.68 -10.58
C PHE A 21 -20.17 7.32 -11.92
N TYR A 22 -19.77 6.51 -12.89
CA TYR A 22 -19.78 6.96 -14.29
C TYR A 22 -21.23 7.22 -14.71
N LYS A 23 -21.47 8.33 -15.42
CA LYS A 23 -22.80 8.70 -15.89
C LYS A 23 -23.43 7.55 -16.67
N GLY A 24 -24.50 6.97 -16.12
CA GLY A 24 -25.23 5.84 -16.71
C GLY A 24 -24.72 4.46 -16.32
N GLU A 25 -23.79 4.33 -15.37
CA GLU A 25 -23.30 3.03 -14.90
C GLU A 25 -23.52 2.82 -13.40
N CYS A 26 -23.71 1.57 -13.00
CA CYS A 26 -23.83 1.16 -11.59
C CYS A 26 -22.48 0.76 -10.96
N GLN A 27 -21.36 1.19 -11.57
CA GLN A 27 -20.01 0.94 -11.07
C GLN A 27 -19.21 2.25 -10.95
N GLU A 28 -18.46 2.35 -9.85
CA GLU A 28 -17.45 3.39 -9.67
C GLU A 28 -16.11 3.06 -10.34
N HIS A 29 -15.25 4.07 -10.51
CA HIS A 29 -13.89 3.98 -11.07
C HIS A 29 -13.06 2.77 -10.58
N TYR A 30 -13.07 2.51 -9.27
CA TYR A 30 -12.24 1.44 -8.71
C TYR A 30 -12.72 0.03 -9.09
N HIS A 31 -14.02 -0.16 -9.38
CA HIS A 31 -14.52 -1.49 -9.80
C HIS A 31 -13.85 -1.92 -11.10
N LYS A 32 -13.88 -1.06 -12.12
CA LYS A 32 -13.25 -1.33 -13.42
C LYS A 32 -11.76 -1.58 -13.31
N LEU A 33 -11.07 -0.79 -12.48
CA LEU A 33 -9.63 -0.96 -12.28
C LEU A 33 -9.33 -2.30 -11.58
N MET A 34 -10.07 -2.65 -10.54
CA MET A 34 -9.87 -3.92 -9.84
C MET A 34 -10.28 -5.13 -10.68
N ASP A 35 -11.32 -5.03 -11.51
CA ASP A 35 -11.71 -6.06 -12.47
C ASP A 35 -10.61 -6.28 -13.53
N PHE A 36 -9.91 -5.21 -13.94
CA PHE A 36 -8.76 -5.34 -14.83
C PHE A 36 -7.57 -6.01 -14.13
N VAL A 37 -7.28 -5.63 -12.88
CA VAL A 37 -6.21 -6.26 -12.10
C VAL A 37 -6.49 -7.75 -11.89
N ASP A 38 -7.73 -8.12 -11.59
CA ASP A 38 -8.17 -9.51 -11.46
C ASP A 38 -7.86 -10.33 -12.72
N LYS A 39 -8.26 -9.81 -13.90
CA LYS A 39 -7.93 -10.44 -15.19
C LYS A 39 -6.42 -10.50 -15.45
N PHE A 40 -5.68 -9.44 -15.14
CA PHE A 40 -4.23 -9.40 -15.29
C PHE A 40 -3.51 -10.47 -14.45
N LEU A 41 -4.00 -10.72 -13.23
CA LEU A 41 -3.46 -11.77 -12.38
C LEU A 41 -3.68 -13.17 -12.98
N ASP A 42 -4.86 -13.41 -13.58
CA ASP A 42 -5.26 -14.68 -14.17
C ASP A 42 -4.61 -15.00 -15.53
N GLU A 43 -4.38 -14.00 -16.38
CA GLU A 43 -3.95 -14.23 -17.78
C GLU A 43 -2.48 -14.70 -17.88
N TYR A 44 -1.57 -14.08 -17.12
CA TYR A 44 -0.12 -14.30 -17.27
C TYR A 44 0.42 -15.31 -16.23
N LYS A 45 -0.15 -16.51 -16.17
CA LYS A 45 0.34 -17.58 -15.28
C LYS A 45 1.76 -18.03 -15.67
N GLY A 46 2.61 -18.27 -14.68
CA GLY A 46 4.01 -18.69 -14.89
C GLY A 46 5.01 -17.57 -15.19
N PHE A 47 4.55 -16.34 -15.44
CA PHE A 47 5.42 -15.17 -15.62
C PHE A 47 5.48 -14.32 -14.35
N SER A 48 6.65 -13.73 -14.08
CA SER A 48 6.79 -12.71 -13.04
C SER A 48 6.01 -11.45 -13.44
N LYS A 49 5.16 -10.97 -12.53
CA LYS A 49 4.31 -9.80 -12.74
C LYS A 49 4.78 -8.64 -11.87
N PHE A 50 4.63 -7.42 -12.39
CA PHE A 50 4.71 -6.19 -11.62
C PHE A 50 3.49 -5.33 -11.94
N ALA A 51 2.79 -4.86 -10.92
CA ALA A 51 1.63 -3.99 -11.08
C ALA A 51 1.67 -2.88 -10.04
N LEU A 52 1.45 -1.64 -10.50
CA LEU A 52 1.21 -0.47 -9.66
C LEU A 52 -0.23 -0.01 -9.91
N VAL A 53 -1.06 -0.04 -8.87
CA VAL A 53 -2.47 0.31 -8.95
C VAL A 53 -2.71 1.58 -8.12
N TRP A 54 -3.06 2.68 -8.79
CA TRP A 54 -3.25 3.99 -8.14
C TRP A 54 -4.73 4.33 -7.97
N LEU A 55 -5.23 4.31 -6.73
CA LEU A 55 -6.65 4.45 -6.41
C LEU A 55 -6.99 5.85 -5.87
N SER A 56 -6.94 6.86 -6.74
CA SER A 56 -7.00 8.28 -6.33
C SER A 56 -8.34 8.79 -5.79
N LYS A 57 -9.45 8.06 -5.96
CA LYS A 57 -10.80 8.58 -5.68
C LYS A 57 -11.53 7.91 -4.52
N ILE A 58 -10.95 6.88 -3.90
CA ILE A 58 -11.66 6.09 -2.89
C ILE A 58 -11.88 6.91 -1.62
N ALA A 59 -10.83 7.55 -1.11
CA ALA A 59 -10.84 8.22 0.19
C ALA A 59 -10.24 9.63 0.18
N HIS A 60 -10.12 10.24 -1.01
CA HIS A 60 -9.43 11.52 -1.18
C HIS A 60 -10.06 12.64 -0.34
N ASP A 61 -11.37 12.81 -0.42
CA ASP A 61 -12.05 13.98 0.17
C ASP A 61 -12.70 13.70 1.54
N SER A 62 -12.75 12.43 1.96
CA SER A 62 -13.46 12.03 3.19
C SER A 62 -12.93 10.73 3.77
N ALA A 63 -12.76 10.71 5.11
CA ALA A 63 -12.41 9.52 5.88
C ALA A 63 -13.40 8.36 5.68
N ASN A 64 -14.67 8.68 5.37
CA ASN A 64 -15.71 7.68 5.21
C ASN A 64 -15.67 6.98 3.85
N GLY A 65 -14.86 7.45 2.90
CA GLY A 65 -14.77 6.88 1.56
C GLY A 65 -14.24 5.45 1.52
N LEU A 66 -13.48 5.02 2.55
CA LEU A 66 -12.97 3.64 2.63
C LEU A 66 -14.06 2.61 2.95
N TYR A 67 -15.06 2.95 3.76
CA TYR A 67 -16.06 1.97 4.21
C TYR A 67 -16.88 1.37 3.07
N ARG A 68 -17.15 2.17 2.03
CA ARG A 68 -17.91 1.71 0.85
C ARG A 68 -17.13 0.73 -0.02
N THR A 69 -15.80 0.73 0.04
CA THR A 69 -14.95 -0.16 -0.78
C THR A 69 -14.44 -1.38 -0.02
N ASP A 70 -14.41 -1.34 1.31
CA ASP A 70 -13.86 -2.40 2.17
C ASP A 70 -14.32 -3.82 1.77
N LYS A 71 -15.63 -4.04 1.64
CA LYS A 71 -16.19 -5.34 1.24
C LYS A 71 -15.72 -5.79 -0.15
N HIS A 72 -15.54 -4.86 -1.08
CA HIS A 72 -15.08 -5.17 -2.43
C HIS A 72 -13.61 -5.60 -2.42
N PHE A 73 -12.73 -4.84 -1.75
CA PHE A 73 -11.31 -5.18 -1.61
C PHE A 73 -11.11 -6.50 -0.86
N SER A 74 -11.85 -6.72 0.22
CA SER A 74 -11.84 -7.99 0.96
C SER A 74 -12.16 -9.18 0.06
N LYS A 75 -13.21 -9.07 -0.77
CA LYS A 75 -13.56 -10.10 -1.76
C LYS A 75 -12.48 -10.30 -2.81
N PHE A 76 -11.92 -9.21 -3.34
CA PHE A 76 -10.85 -9.25 -4.35
C PHE A 76 -9.62 -10.02 -3.83
N PHE A 77 -9.13 -9.69 -2.63
CA PHE A 77 -7.96 -10.36 -2.07
C PHE A 77 -8.22 -11.81 -1.70
N ARG A 78 -9.42 -12.14 -1.19
CA ARG A 78 -9.80 -13.54 -0.92
C ARG A 78 -9.88 -14.36 -2.20
N LYS A 79 -10.45 -13.80 -3.26
CA LYS A 79 -10.52 -14.46 -4.58
C LYS A 79 -9.13 -14.71 -5.15
N ASN A 80 -8.22 -13.75 -5.00
CA ASN A 80 -6.89 -13.78 -5.60
C ASN A 80 -5.80 -14.33 -4.65
N VAL A 81 -6.17 -15.06 -3.60
CA VAL A 81 -5.19 -15.52 -2.59
C VAL A 81 -4.12 -16.40 -3.23
N ASP A 82 -4.50 -17.28 -4.15
CA ASP A 82 -3.57 -18.18 -4.85
C ASP A 82 -2.73 -17.43 -5.88
N ASN A 83 -3.32 -16.46 -6.58
CA ASN A 83 -2.61 -15.60 -7.53
C ASN A 83 -1.54 -14.74 -6.86
N LEU A 84 -1.75 -14.37 -5.59
CA LEU A 84 -0.88 -13.48 -4.81
C LEU A 84 0.00 -14.24 -3.80
N ASN A 85 -0.13 -15.57 -3.68
CA ASN A 85 0.56 -16.33 -2.63
C ASN A 85 2.09 -16.24 -2.73
N ASN A 86 2.61 -16.05 -3.93
CA ASN A 86 4.03 -15.97 -4.26
C ASN A 86 4.48 -14.53 -4.54
N SER A 87 3.74 -13.53 -4.06
CA SER A 87 3.97 -12.12 -4.36
C SER A 87 4.34 -11.32 -3.11
N PHE A 88 5.20 -10.32 -3.31
CA PHE A 88 5.25 -9.19 -2.39
C PHE A 88 4.09 -8.25 -2.72
N LEU A 89 3.23 -7.99 -1.75
CA LEU A 89 2.09 -7.10 -1.89
C LEU A 89 2.26 -5.91 -0.96
N PHE A 90 2.24 -4.72 -1.53
CA PHE A 90 2.29 -3.45 -0.83
C PHE A 90 0.94 -2.75 -0.98
N ILE A 91 0.32 -2.41 0.15
CA ILE A 91 -0.87 -1.55 0.19
C ILE A 91 -0.44 -0.28 0.90
N MET A 92 -0.40 0.82 0.19
CA MET A 92 0.11 2.09 0.71
C MET A 92 -0.76 3.27 0.32
N SER A 93 -0.75 4.30 1.17
CA SER A 93 -1.26 5.63 0.85
C SER A 93 -0.10 6.55 0.49
N ASP A 94 -0.34 7.54 -0.36
CA ASP A 94 0.62 8.60 -0.66
C ASP A 94 0.65 9.67 0.43
N HIS A 95 -0.50 9.91 1.06
CA HIS A 95 -0.67 10.77 2.24
C HIS A 95 -1.85 10.27 3.12
N GLY A 96 -2.02 10.82 4.32
CA GLY A 96 -3.23 10.58 5.14
C GLY A 96 -4.43 11.43 4.70
N LEU A 97 -5.44 11.65 5.55
CA LEU A 97 -6.58 12.48 5.14
C LEU A 97 -6.20 13.97 5.11
N ARG A 98 -5.89 14.49 3.93
CA ARG A 98 -5.44 15.88 3.70
C ARG A 98 -6.58 16.91 3.62
N PHE A 99 -7.83 16.47 3.55
CA PHE A 99 -8.98 17.34 3.27
C PHE A 99 -10.02 17.33 4.39
N GLY A 100 -10.87 18.37 4.41
CA GLY A 100 -11.99 18.48 5.34
C GLY A 100 -11.62 18.96 6.75
N GLY A 101 -12.62 18.98 7.63
CA GLY A 101 -12.47 19.50 9.00
C GLY A 101 -11.53 18.66 9.87
N LEU A 102 -11.47 17.34 9.64
CA LEU A 102 -10.60 16.43 10.39
C LEU A 102 -9.13 16.84 10.30
N ARG A 103 -8.66 17.24 9.12
CA ARG A 103 -7.28 17.70 8.88
C ARG A 103 -6.85 18.88 9.75
N ARG A 104 -7.81 19.70 10.22
CA ARG A 104 -7.54 20.89 11.04
C ARG A 104 -7.37 20.58 12.53
N THR A 105 -7.61 19.34 12.94
CA THR A 105 -7.34 18.87 14.30
C THR A 105 -5.88 18.42 14.42
N ASP A 106 -5.31 18.43 15.63
CA ASP A 106 -3.95 17.96 15.88
C ASP A 106 -3.78 16.49 15.46
N THR A 107 -4.77 15.66 15.75
CA THR A 107 -4.80 14.26 15.30
C THR A 107 -4.80 14.17 13.78
N GLY A 108 -5.64 14.94 13.09
CA GLY A 108 -5.68 14.93 11.62
C GLY A 108 -4.42 15.47 10.97
N TYR A 109 -3.71 16.41 11.60
CA TYR A 109 -2.38 16.84 11.15
C TYR A 109 -1.38 15.68 11.22
N ASN A 110 -1.38 14.91 12.31
CA ASN A 110 -0.49 13.75 12.45
C ASN A 110 -0.86 12.64 11.47
N GLU A 111 -2.15 12.34 11.30
CA GLU A 111 -2.63 11.31 10.37
C GLU A 111 -2.30 11.66 8.91
N ASP A 112 -2.41 12.93 8.50
CA ASP A 112 -1.99 13.38 7.16
C ASP A 112 -0.52 13.02 6.85
N ASN A 113 0.34 13.12 7.86
CA ASN A 113 1.77 12.80 7.77
C ASN A 113 2.10 11.34 8.12
N ASN A 114 1.10 10.51 8.40
CA ASN A 114 1.25 9.10 8.76
C ASN A 114 0.47 8.20 7.76
N PRO A 115 0.89 8.16 6.48
CA PRO A 115 0.21 7.34 5.49
C PRO A 115 0.29 5.85 5.84
N LEU A 116 -0.78 5.13 5.52
CA LEU A 116 -0.83 3.68 5.66
C LEU A 116 0.25 3.00 4.82
N LEU A 117 0.93 2.01 5.39
CA LEU A 117 1.75 1.05 4.67
C LEU A 117 1.53 -0.35 5.26
N MET A 118 1.10 -1.28 4.42
CA MET A 118 0.97 -2.70 4.75
C MET A 118 1.77 -3.52 3.75
N ILE A 119 2.49 -4.51 4.25
CA ILE A 119 3.33 -5.39 3.44
C ILE A 119 2.93 -6.84 3.74
N ALA A 120 2.59 -7.58 2.71
CA ALA A 120 2.54 -9.04 2.76
C ALA A 120 3.67 -9.60 1.90
N VAL A 121 4.40 -10.57 2.46
CA VAL A 121 5.48 -11.27 1.75
C VAL A 121 4.99 -12.59 1.17
N PRO A 122 5.68 -13.13 0.14
CA PRO A 122 5.41 -14.46 -0.40
C PRO A 122 5.32 -15.53 0.69
N GLN A 123 4.37 -16.45 0.56
CA GLN A 123 4.05 -17.46 1.56
C GLN A 123 5.28 -18.28 1.98
N TYR A 124 6.11 -18.68 1.02
CA TYR A 124 7.33 -19.46 1.27
C TYR A 124 8.39 -18.70 2.08
N LEU A 125 8.34 -17.35 2.09
CA LEU A 125 9.25 -16.52 2.89
C LEU A 125 8.74 -16.26 4.31
N ARG A 126 7.48 -16.58 4.62
CA ARG A 126 6.88 -16.28 5.94
C ARG A 126 7.45 -17.14 7.07
N SER A 127 8.11 -18.25 6.76
CA SER A 127 8.85 -19.06 7.73
C SER A 127 10.24 -18.53 8.03
N ASN A 128 10.77 -17.58 7.23
CA ASN A 128 12.07 -16.98 7.49
C ASN A 128 11.98 -16.03 8.70
N GLN A 129 12.51 -16.49 9.84
CA GLN A 129 12.41 -15.76 11.10
C GLN A 129 13.13 -14.41 11.05
N GLN A 130 14.27 -14.30 10.37
CA GLN A 130 15.01 -13.05 10.26
C GLN A 130 14.20 -11.99 9.50
N LEU A 131 13.68 -12.34 8.32
CA LEU A 131 12.85 -11.45 7.51
C LEU A 131 11.62 -10.95 8.29
N ILE A 132 10.89 -11.86 8.94
CA ILE A 132 9.69 -11.50 9.70
C ILE A 132 10.04 -10.64 10.92
N LEU A 133 11.17 -10.89 11.59
CA LEU A 133 11.63 -10.04 12.69
C LEU A 133 12.04 -8.65 12.20
N ASN A 134 12.72 -8.55 11.05
CA ASN A 134 13.06 -7.26 10.43
C ASN A 134 11.79 -6.45 10.14
N LEU A 135 10.81 -7.04 9.45
CA LEU A 135 9.53 -6.38 9.15
C LEU A 135 8.80 -5.92 10.41
N LYS A 136 8.73 -6.77 11.45
CA LYS A 136 8.09 -6.41 12.74
C LYS A 136 8.81 -5.29 13.50
N ARG A 137 10.13 -5.22 13.39
CA ARG A 137 10.94 -4.16 14.00
C ARG A 137 10.79 -2.87 13.21
N ASN A 138 10.90 -2.94 11.89
CA ASN A 138 10.80 -1.81 10.98
C ASN A 138 9.40 -1.19 10.99
N SER A 139 8.34 -1.97 11.24
CA SER A 139 6.97 -1.44 11.40
C SER A 139 6.80 -0.53 12.61
N ARG A 140 7.81 -0.40 13.49
CA ARG A 140 7.83 0.51 14.63
C ARG A 140 8.83 1.66 14.44
N ARG A 141 9.34 1.83 13.23
CA ARG A 141 10.30 2.88 12.85
C ARG A 141 9.62 3.94 12.02
N HIS A 142 10.17 5.15 12.06
CA HIS A 142 9.80 6.16 11.07
C HIS A 142 10.48 5.82 9.75
N THR A 143 9.67 5.51 8.73
CA THR A 143 10.12 5.14 7.39
C THR A 143 9.69 6.20 6.38
N SER A 144 10.39 6.29 5.26
CA SER A 144 10.11 7.23 4.19
C SER A 144 9.83 6.52 2.86
N GLN A 145 9.39 7.29 1.85
CA GLN A 145 9.23 6.79 0.49
C GLN A 145 10.56 6.32 -0.13
N TYR A 146 11.70 6.80 0.36
CA TYR A 146 13.01 6.31 -0.05
C TYR A 146 13.24 4.85 0.37
N ASP A 147 12.71 4.46 1.54
CA ASP A 147 12.82 3.09 2.04
C ASP A 147 11.96 2.13 1.19
N ILE A 148 10.79 2.57 0.74
CA ILE A 148 9.95 1.80 -0.20
C ILE A 148 10.70 1.61 -1.53
N TYR A 149 11.31 2.68 -2.06
CA TYR A 149 12.10 2.59 -3.28
C TYR A 149 13.28 1.61 -3.14
N ALA A 150 14.05 1.71 -2.06
CA ALA A 150 15.14 0.77 -1.77
C ALA A 150 14.63 -0.68 -1.61
N THR A 151 13.46 -0.87 -1.00
CA THR A 151 12.82 -2.18 -0.86
C THR A 151 12.49 -2.81 -2.21
N LEU A 152 11.89 -2.04 -3.13
CA LEU A 152 11.56 -2.54 -4.46
C LEU A 152 12.82 -2.85 -5.27
N TYR A 153 13.86 -2.02 -5.13
CA TYR A 153 15.16 -2.25 -5.76
C TYR A 153 15.82 -3.53 -5.23
N ASP A 154 15.84 -3.72 -3.90
CA ASP A 154 16.35 -4.92 -3.21
C ASP A 154 15.65 -6.19 -3.71
N ILE A 155 14.32 -6.19 -3.79
CA ILE A 155 13.53 -7.31 -4.33
C ILE A 155 13.94 -7.64 -5.77
N ALA A 156 14.10 -6.62 -6.61
CA ALA A 156 14.40 -6.80 -8.03
C ALA A 156 15.84 -7.26 -8.30
N ARG A 157 16.78 -6.90 -7.41
CA ARG A 157 18.22 -7.11 -7.61
C ARG A 157 18.82 -8.06 -6.58
N TYR A 158 19.08 -7.58 -5.36
CA TYR A 158 19.87 -8.31 -4.37
C TYR A 158 19.15 -9.50 -3.77
N ALA A 159 17.94 -9.32 -3.26
CA ALA A 159 17.17 -10.43 -2.71
C ALA A 159 16.95 -11.53 -3.76
N LYS A 160 16.76 -11.16 -5.04
CA LYS A 160 16.65 -12.12 -6.14
C LYS A 160 17.96 -12.88 -6.39
N GLU A 161 19.10 -12.19 -6.46
CA GLU A 161 20.42 -12.80 -6.63
C GLU A 161 20.77 -13.76 -5.47
N GLU A 162 20.36 -13.40 -4.26
CA GLU A 162 20.53 -14.19 -3.05
C GLU A 162 19.44 -15.28 -2.89
N SER A 163 18.62 -15.51 -3.92
CA SER A 163 17.53 -16.50 -3.92
C SER A 163 16.57 -16.34 -2.73
N PHE A 164 16.40 -15.10 -2.26
CA PHE A 164 15.58 -14.67 -1.14
C PHE A 164 15.94 -15.35 0.20
N GLN A 165 17.21 -15.71 0.39
CA GLN A 165 17.70 -16.39 1.60
C GLN A 165 18.38 -15.48 2.62
N LYS A 166 18.88 -14.31 2.20
CA LYS A 166 19.67 -13.41 3.04
C LYS A 166 18.93 -12.09 3.27
N TRP A 167 18.88 -11.67 4.53
CA TRP A 167 18.16 -10.47 4.97
C TRP A 167 18.98 -9.63 5.95
N ASP A 168 20.31 -9.75 5.87
CA ASP A 168 21.23 -8.90 6.60
C ASP A 168 21.22 -7.47 6.06
N GLU A 169 21.80 -6.54 6.81
CA GLU A 169 21.93 -5.15 6.38
C GLU A 169 22.66 -5.05 5.04
N HIS A 170 22.20 -4.12 4.20
CA HIS A 170 22.79 -3.84 2.90
C HIS A 170 22.88 -2.33 2.73
N ASP A 171 24.07 -1.83 2.39
CA ASP A 171 24.32 -0.42 2.11
C ASP A 171 24.04 -0.14 0.63
N PHE A 172 23.01 0.64 0.34
CA PHE A 172 22.61 0.99 -1.03
C PHE A 172 23.37 2.20 -1.59
N SER A 173 24.47 2.61 -0.94
CA SER A 173 25.27 3.78 -1.31
C SER A 173 25.86 3.71 -2.72
N GLU A 174 26.19 2.51 -3.21
CA GLU A 174 26.80 2.35 -4.53
C GLU A 174 25.78 2.58 -5.65
N GLU A 175 24.54 2.17 -5.42
CA GLU A 175 23.45 2.17 -6.41
C GLU A 175 22.67 3.48 -6.37
N LEU A 176 22.39 3.98 -5.17
CA LEU A 176 21.52 5.14 -4.96
C LEU A 176 22.31 6.39 -4.55
N GLY A 177 23.63 6.29 -4.47
CA GLY A 177 24.53 7.36 -4.06
C GLY A 177 24.62 7.53 -2.53
N LYS A 178 25.71 8.15 -2.07
CA LYS A 178 26.05 8.26 -0.65
C LYS A 178 24.98 8.92 0.22
N VAL A 179 24.25 9.90 -0.32
CA VAL A 179 23.21 10.61 0.44
C VAL A 179 21.91 9.80 0.49
N ARG A 180 21.39 9.37 -0.67
CA ARG A 180 20.11 8.65 -0.71
C ARG A 180 20.29 7.21 -0.23
N GLY A 181 21.19 6.44 -0.84
CA GLY A 181 21.43 5.04 -0.49
C GLY A 181 22.15 4.79 0.82
N GLY A 182 23.02 5.70 1.24
CA GLY A 182 23.76 5.54 2.49
C GLY A 182 22.99 5.98 3.73
N ILE A 183 22.24 7.09 3.64
CA ILE A 183 21.65 7.72 4.83
C ILE A 183 20.12 7.60 4.84
N ARG A 184 19.46 7.71 3.68
CA ARG A 184 18.00 7.96 3.61
C ARG A 184 17.16 6.78 3.15
N ALA A 185 17.74 5.79 2.47
CA ALA A 185 17.01 4.73 1.80
C ALA A 185 17.51 3.36 2.27
N ARG A 186 16.65 2.64 2.98
CA ARG A 186 16.91 1.29 3.47
C ARG A 186 15.78 0.36 3.07
N SER A 187 16.12 -0.86 2.68
CA SER A 187 15.10 -1.87 2.43
C SER A 187 14.35 -2.21 3.72
N LEU A 188 13.02 -2.16 3.66
CA LEU A 188 12.10 -2.53 4.75
C LEU A 188 12.19 -4.03 5.08
N LEU A 189 12.81 -4.84 4.22
CA LEU A 189 13.05 -6.28 4.41
C LEU A 189 14.34 -6.57 5.21
N ARG A 190 15.21 -5.57 5.34
CA ARG A 190 16.51 -5.64 6.02
C ARG A 190 16.46 -4.81 7.32
N PRO A 191 17.41 -4.97 8.26
CA PRO A 191 17.38 -4.23 9.52
C PRO A 191 17.47 -2.71 9.31
N ILE A 192 16.56 -1.95 9.91
CA ILE A 192 16.65 -0.49 10.02
C ILE A 192 17.06 -0.15 11.46
N GLN A 193 18.33 0.20 11.65
CA GLN A 193 18.90 0.40 12.99
C GLN A 193 18.40 1.66 13.69
N TYR A 194 18.11 2.71 12.91
CA TYR A 194 17.64 4.01 13.35
C TYR A 194 16.57 4.55 12.41
N ASP A 195 15.69 5.39 12.94
CA ASP A 195 14.61 6.02 12.17
C ASP A 195 15.18 6.78 10.98
N SER A 196 14.52 6.67 9.83
CA SER A 196 14.87 7.46 8.64
C SER A 196 14.60 8.92 8.98
N SER A 197 15.63 9.78 8.95
CA SER A 197 15.42 11.20 9.24
C SER A 197 14.37 11.79 8.30
N PRO A 198 13.35 12.52 8.80
CA PRO A 198 12.52 13.33 7.94
C PRO A 198 13.41 14.28 7.16
N SER A 199 13.10 14.48 5.89
CA SER A 199 13.77 15.46 5.03
C SER A 199 13.87 16.81 5.75
N VAL A 200 15.09 17.19 6.12
CA VAL A 200 15.49 18.59 6.31
C VAL A 200 15.59 19.23 4.93
#